data_AF-A0A5C6CLX3-F1
#
_entry.id   AF-A0A5C6CLX3-F1
#
_cell.length_a   1.000
_cell.length_b   1.000
_cell.length_c   1.000
_cell.angle_alpha   90.00
_cell.angle_beta   90.00
_cell.angle_gamma   90.00
#
_symmetry.space_group_name_H-M   'P 1'
#
loop_
_entity.id
_entity.type
_entity.pdbx_description
1 polymer ?
#
loop_
_entity_poly.entity_id
_entity_poly.type
_entity_poly.pdbx_seq_one_letter_code
_entity_poly.pdbx_strand_id
1 'polypeptide(L)'
;MFNKFMQAEKICVVSNTDTPSRPPGRPRALADPHKRREICSLIGIGAGFDEAARHVGCSVATIRREANRDPLFAEQLAVAETAAGLSPLRALRSAASTNWRAAAWLLERTCPERFARRKPELLQPSEVRTMLDEIASIMADEITNKAELKNMCQRLDELQKARFGQYRSALQGDPAPKSAEQRYYEKLQRDIDEYFGGCMKDISDRDVEAAIAGIEASDRRRESQEAEQAKNSFVIQNSQNSKEVGSA
;
A
#
# COMPACT_ATOMS: atom_id res chain seq x y z
N MET A 1 31.36 52.07 10.96
CA MET A 1 31.27 52.77 9.66
C MET A 1 31.83 51.87 8.57
N PHE A 2 31.02 51.06 7.88
CA PHE A 2 31.41 50.47 6.61
C PHE A 2 30.15 50.01 5.84
N ASN A 3 29.88 50.73 4.74
CA ASN A 3 29.11 50.42 3.53
C ASN A 3 27.96 49.41 3.62
N LYS A 4 26.66 49.77 3.48
CA LYS A 4 25.99 50.55 2.43
C LYS A 4 26.32 50.02 1.02
N PHE A 5 25.63 48.97 0.56
CA PHE A 5 25.30 48.70 -0.85
C PHE A 5 24.48 47.40 -0.95
N MET A 6 23.17 47.51 -1.16
CA MET A 6 22.29 46.48 -1.73
C MET A 6 20.99 47.20 -2.11
N GLN A 7 21.06 47.97 -3.21
CA GLN A 7 19.89 48.46 -3.90
C GLN A 7 19.58 47.54 -5.08
N ALA A 8 18.28 47.36 -5.29
CA ALA A 8 17.62 47.06 -6.56
C ALA A 8 17.83 45.67 -7.17
N GLU A 9 16.78 44.86 -7.08
CA GLU A 9 16.15 44.29 -8.28
C GLU A 9 14.66 44.09 -7.99
N LYS A 10 13.83 45.07 -8.41
CA LYS A 10 12.39 44.90 -8.51
C LYS A 10 12.12 44.11 -9.78
N ILE A 11 11.88 42.81 -9.63
CA ILE A 11 11.29 41.99 -10.68
C ILE A 11 9.83 42.43 -10.82
N CYS A 12 9.54 43.22 -11.86
CA CYS A 12 8.18 43.44 -12.32
C CYS A 12 7.66 42.14 -12.93
N VAL A 13 6.90 41.37 -12.14
CA VAL A 13 6.12 40.26 -12.65
C VAL A 13 4.99 40.83 -13.51
N VAL A 14 5.09 40.60 -14.82
CA VAL A 14 4.03 40.87 -15.80
C VAL A 14 2.85 39.95 -15.47
N SER A 15 1.78 40.51 -14.93
CA SER A 15 0.52 39.81 -14.71
C SER A 15 -0.21 39.62 -16.05
N ASN A 16 -0.18 38.39 -16.57
CA ASN A 16 -0.89 37.97 -17.77
C ASN A 16 -2.40 37.79 -17.52
N THR A 17 -3.18 38.47 -18.36
CA THR A 17 -4.47 38.08 -18.97
C THR A 17 -5.63 37.64 -18.07
N ASP A 18 -6.53 38.60 -17.81
CA ASP A 18 -7.93 38.38 -17.45
C ASP A 18 -8.61 37.50 -18.51
N THR A 19 -8.83 36.22 -18.17
CA THR A 19 -9.77 35.36 -18.88
C THR A 19 -11.11 35.44 -18.11
N PRO A 20 -12.25 35.76 -18.76
CA PRO A 20 -13.52 35.90 -18.06
C PRO A 20 -13.92 34.57 -17.41
N SER A 21 -13.87 34.53 -16.08
CA SER A 21 -14.15 33.34 -15.27
C SER A 21 -15.60 32.91 -15.42
N ARG A 22 -15.83 31.63 -15.77
CA ARG A 22 -17.15 31.01 -15.61
C ARG A 22 -17.67 31.24 -14.19
N PRO A 23 -18.99 31.42 -13.99
CA PRO A 23 -19.56 31.66 -12.67
C PRO A 23 -19.10 30.56 -11.71
N PRO A 24 -18.62 30.90 -10.49
CA PRO A 24 -18.10 29.92 -9.57
C PRO A 24 -19.22 28.92 -9.25
N GLY A 25 -18.96 27.64 -9.54
CA GLY A 25 -19.85 26.56 -9.12
C GLY A 25 -19.99 26.54 -7.59
N ARG A 26 -20.92 25.69 -7.11
CA ARG A 26 -21.19 25.51 -5.67
C ARG A 26 -19.88 25.47 -4.85
N PRO A 27 -19.75 26.29 -3.78
CA PRO A 27 -18.53 26.34 -2.99
C PRO A 27 -18.18 24.98 -2.41
N ARG A 28 -16.88 24.67 -2.36
CA ARG A 28 -16.38 23.38 -1.86
C ARG A 28 -16.72 23.24 -0.38
N ALA A 29 -17.26 22.08 0.00
CA ALA A 29 -17.66 21.81 1.38
C ALA A 29 -16.49 21.83 2.40
N LEU A 30 -15.26 21.53 1.94
CA LEU A 30 -14.04 21.53 2.74
C LEU A 30 -13.04 22.61 2.28
N ALA A 31 -13.52 23.74 1.72
CA ALA A 31 -12.67 24.89 1.44
C ALA A 31 -12.09 25.52 2.72
N ASP A 32 -12.77 25.36 3.85
CA ASP A 32 -12.38 25.91 5.14
C ASP A 32 -11.25 25.07 5.79
N PRO A 33 -10.08 25.68 6.07
CA PRO A 33 -8.98 25.02 6.77
C PRO A 33 -9.32 24.55 8.19
N HIS A 34 -10.33 25.10 8.85
CA HIS A 34 -10.75 24.65 10.17
C HIS A 34 -11.38 23.26 10.14
N LYS A 35 -12.29 23.03 9.19
CA LYS A 35 -12.94 21.72 8.98
C LYS A 35 -11.93 20.61 8.68
N ARG A 36 -10.90 20.93 7.88
CA ARG A 36 -9.83 19.98 7.56
C ARG A 36 -9.02 19.60 8.80
N ARG A 37 -8.65 20.58 9.63
CA ARG A 37 -7.95 20.35 10.89
C ARG A 37 -8.77 19.51 11.86
N GLU A 38 -10.07 19.79 11.98
CA GLU A 38 -10.99 19.04 12.81
C GLU A 38 -11.10 17.57 12.39
N ILE A 39 -11.18 17.28 11.08
CA ILE A 39 -11.13 15.92 10.55
C ILE A 39 -9.82 15.23 10.96
N CYS A 40 -8.67 15.88 10.74
CA CYS A 40 -7.37 15.30 11.11
C CYS A 40 -7.24 15.07 12.63
N SER A 41 -7.78 15.96 13.47
CA SER A 41 -7.81 15.78 14.92
C SER A 41 -8.64 14.57 15.34
N LEU A 42 -9.84 14.40 14.78
CA LEU A 42 -10.70 13.26 15.09
C LEU A 42 -10.06 11.93 14.66
N ILE A 43 -9.54 11.88 13.44
CA ILE A 43 -8.82 10.70 12.95
C ILE A 43 -7.61 10.42 13.82
N GLY A 44 -6.84 11.44 14.19
CA GLY A 44 -5.65 11.32 15.04
C GLY A 44 -5.90 10.72 16.42
N ILE A 45 -7.13 10.84 16.93
CA ILE A 45 -7.56 10.24 18.21
C ILE A 45 -7.99 8.78 18.02
N GLY A 46 -8.34 8.37 16.80
CA GLY A 46 -8.81 7.01 16.47
C GLY A 46 -10.23 6.95 15.91
N ALA A 47 -10.87 8.09 15.62
CA ALA A 47 -12.18 8.08 14.98
C ALA A 47 -12.08 7.60 13.53
N GLY A 48 -13.10 6.87 13.07
CA GLY A 48 -13.21 6.47 11.66
C GLY A 48 -13.61 7.65 10.76
N PHE A 49 -13.35 7.52 9.45
CA PHE A 49 -13.73 8.54 8.46
C PHE A 49 -15.23 8.88 8.47
N ASP A 50 -16.10 7.89 8.69
CA ASP A 50 -17.56 8.11 8.74
C ASP A 50 -17.97 9.00 9.91
N GLU A 51 -17.35 8.81 11.07
CA GLU A 51 -17.62 9.60 12.28
C GLU A 51 -17.09 11.02 12.14
N ALA A 52 -15.86 11.16 11.65
CA ALA A 52 -15.27 12.47 11.36
C ALA A 52 -16.09 13.25 10.31
N ALA A 53 -16.54 12.57 9.25
CA ALA A 53 -17.37 13.18 8.20
C ALA A 53 -18.71 13.66 8.76
N ARG A 54 -19.38 12.83 9.58
CA ARG A 54 -20.64 13.18 10.24
C ARG A 54 -20.47 14.38 11.18
N HIS A 55 -19.37 14.43 11.95
CA HIS A 55 -19.08 15.53 12.86
C HIS A 55 -18.95 16.87 12.14
N VAL A 56 -18.24 16.89 11.02
CA VAL A 56 -17.98 18.11 10.22
C VAL A 56 -19.12 18.47 9.26
N GLY A 57 -20.12 17.58 9.14
CA GLY A 57 -21.28 17.77 8.25
C GLY A 57 -20.95 17.56 6.77
N CYS A 58 -20.10 16.58 6.45
CA CYS A 58 -19.76 16.21 5.08
C CYS A 58 -19.84 14.69 4.85
N SER A 59 -19.58 14.25 3.61
CA SER A 59 -19.51 12.82 3.27
C SER A 59 -18.06 12.35 3.23
N VAL A 60 -17.80 11.06 3.50
CA VAL A 60 -16.45 10.48 3.35
C VAL A 60 -15.92 10.64 1.92
N ALA A 61 -16.79 10.51 0.91
CA ALA A 61 -16.44 10.78 -0.48
C ALA A 61 -15.99 12.23 -0.71
N THR A 62 -16.47 13.20 0.09
CA THR A 62 -15.98 14.58 0.06
C THR A 62 -14.56 14.67 0.61
N ILE A 63 -14.28 14.00 1.73
CA ILE A 63 -12.93 13.98 2.35
C ILE A 63 -11.92 13.37 1.38
N ARG A 64 -12.22 12.21 0.80
CA ARG A 64 -11.34 11.52 -0.17
C ARG A 64 -11.08 12.36 -1.42
N ARG A 65 -12.13 12.99 -1.97
CA ARG A 65 -11.98 13.88 -3.13
C ARG A 65 -11.12 15.10 -2.81
N GLU A 66 -11.22 15.63 -1.60
CA GLU A 66 -10.39 16.76 -1.19
C GLU A 66 -8.94 16.35 -0.97
N ALA A 67 -8.69 15.19 -0.35
CA ALA A 67 -7.35 14.63 -0.19
C ALA A 67 -6.65 14.39 -1.55
N ASN A 68 -7.38 13.85 -2.54
CA ASN A 68 -6.84 13.65 -3.89
C ASN A 68 -6.49 14.96 -4.61
N ARG A 69 -7.14 16.07 -4.24
CA ARG A 69 -6.92 17.39 -4.86
C ARG A 69 -5.86 18.21 -4.15
N ASP A 70 -5.74 18.04 -2.85
CA ASP A 70 -4.83 18.80 -1.99
C ASP A 70 -3.83 17.84 -1.32
N PRO A 71 -2.59 17.74 -1.85
CA PRO A 71 -1.60 16.81 -1.33
C PRO A 71 -1.18 17.12 0.11
N LEU A 72 -1.24 18.39 0.54
CA LEU A 72 -0.92 18.75 1.93
C LEU A 72 -1.98 18.22 2.89
N PHE A 73 -3.26 18.26 2.48
CA PHE A 73 -4.33 17.68 3.29
C PHE A 73 -4.23 16.15 3.34
N ALA A 74 -3.84 15.49 2.24
CA ALA A 74 -3.58 14.06 2.22
C ALA A 74 -2.45 13.65 3.18
N GLU A 75 -1.34 14.41 3.21
CA GLU A 75 -0.25 14.18 4.16
C GLU A 75 -0.72 14.34 5.61
N GLN A 76 -1.50 15.37 5.90
CA GLN A 76 -2.07 15.59 7.24
C GLN A 76 -2.97 14.43 7.68
N LEU A 77 -3.77 13.86 6.77
CA LEU A 77 -4.57 12.66 7.03
C LEU A 77 -3.69 11.45 7.33
N ALA A 78 -2.65 11.21 6.54
CA ALA A 78 -1.73 10.09 6.77
C ALA A 78 -1.00 10.20 8.13
N VAL A 79 -0.60 11.42 8.52
CA VAL A 79 -0.01 11.70 9.85
C VAL A 79 -1.04 11.42 10.95
N ALA A 80 -2.29 11.83 10.76
CA ALA A 80 -3.36 11.57 11.72
C ALA A 80 -3.62 10.06 11.87
N GLU A 81 -3.73 9.30 10.79
CA GLU A 81 -3.89 7.83 10.84
C GLU A 81 -2.74 7.14 11.57
N THR A 82 -1.51 7.59 11.31
CA THR A 82 -0.32 7.09 12.02
C THR A 82 -0.41 7.39 13.52
N ALA A 83 -0.83 8.61 13.89
CA ALA A 83 -1.02 8.99 15.28
C ALA A 83 -2.10 8.15 15.98
N ALA A 84 -3.18 7.84 15.27
CA ALA A 84 -4.26 6.97 15.75
C ALA A 84 -3.75 5.57 16.11
N GLY A 85 -2.96 4.96 15.22
CA GLY A 85 -2.35 3.65 15.46
C GLY A 85 -1.38 3.64 16.65
N LEU A 86 -0.70 4.76 16.90
CA LEU A 86 0.23 4.91 18.03
C LEU A 86 -0.46 5.23 19.36
N SER A 87 -1.68 5.79 19.35
CA SER A 87 -2.40 6.23 20.55
C SER A 87 -2.60 5.09 21.57
N PRO A 88 -3.11 3.90 21.20
CA PRO A 88 -3.21 2.76 22.12
C PRO A 88 -1.85 2.30 22.68
N LEU A 89 -0.78 2.36 21.88
CA LEU A 89 0.55 1.98 22.31
C LEU A 89 1.11 2.97 23.36
N ARG A 90 0.82 4.27 23.21
CA ARG A 90 1.17 5.29 24.21
C ARG A 90 0.41 5.08 25.51
N ALA A 91 -0.90 4.84 25.42
CA ALA A 91 -1.73 4.55 26.59
C ALA A 91 -1.25 3.29 27.33
N LEU A 92 -0.93 2.23 26.59
CA LEU A 92 -0.37 1.00 27.15
C LEU A 92 0.99 1.23 27.80
N ARG A 93 1.89 1.99 27.16
CA ARG A 93 3.20 2.35 27.74
C ARG A 93 3.03 3.13 29.03
N SER A 94 2.05 4.04 29.09
CA SER A 94 1.73 4.77 30.32
C SER A 94 1.14 3.86 31.40
N ALA A 95 0.29 2.90 31.05
CA ALA A 95 -0.25 1.92 32.00
C ALA A 95 0.83 0.97 32.53
N ALA A 96 1.82 0.64 31.70
CA ALA A 96 2.94 -0.23 32.07
C ALA A 96 3.83 0.35 33.18
N SER A 97 3.86 1.67 33.38
CA SER A 97 4.66 2.28 34.46
C SER A 97 4.04 2.09 35.85
N THR A 98 2.74 1.81 35.93
CA THR A 98 2.01 1.67 37.21
C THR A 98 1.44 0.28 37.42
N ASN A 99 1.11 -0.44 36.35
CA ASN A 99 0.51 -1.76 36.40
C ASN A 99 1.47 -2.82 35.82
N TRP A 100 1.98 -3.67 36.71
CA TRP A 100 2.90 -4.75 36.34
C TRP A 100 2.31 -5.72 35.30
N ARG A 101 0.98 -5.91 35.26
CA ARG A 101 0.33 -6.76 34.25
C ARG A 101 0.42 -6.14 32.85
N ALA A 102 0.26 -4.81 32.75
CA ALA A 102 0.43 -4.11 31.48
C ALA A 102 1.89 -4.16 31.02
N ALA A 103 2.85 -4.03 31.95
CA ALA A 103 4.27 -4.20 31.66
C ALA A 103 4.61 -5.62 31.18
N ALA A 104 4.13 -6.65 31.88
CA ALA A 104 4.33 -8.05 31.50
C ALA A 104 3.73 -8.34 30.11
N TRP A 105 2.49 -7.92 29.87
CA TRP A 105 1.83 -8.07 28.56
C TRP A 105 2.61 -7.41 27.42
N LEU A 106 3.15 -6.21 27.66
CA LEU A 106 3.96 -5.50 26.68
C LEU A 106 5.24 -6.28 26.36
N LEU A 107 5.94 -6.80 27.38
CA LEU A 107 7.17 -7.59 27.21
C LEU A 107 6.94 -8.91 26.48
N GLU A 108 5.83 -9.61 26.79
CA GLU A 108 5.44 -10.86 26.10
C GLU A 108 5.26 -10.66 24.59
N ARG A 109 4.77 -9.51 24.17
CA ARG A 109 4.52 -9.19 22.76
C ARG A 109 5.72 -8.58 22.03
N THR A 110 6.54 -7.77 22.71
CA THR A 110 7.71 -7.15 22.08
C THR A 110 8.91 -8.09 22.01
N CYS A 111 9.02 -9.04 22.96
CA CYS A 111 10.14 -9.97 23.06
C CYS A 111 9.64 -11.38 23.46
N PRO A 112 8.87 -12.05 22.58
CA PRO A 112 8.26 -13.33 22.89
C PRO A 112 9.29 -14.40 23.26
N GLU A 113 10.45 -14.43 22.62
CA GLU A 113 11.48 -15.45 22.91
C GLU A 113 12.00 -15.44 24.35
N ARG A 114 11.95 -14.26 24.99
CA ARG A 114 12.44 -14.09 26.35
C ARG A 114 11.33 -14.14 27.39
N PHE A 115 10.16 -13.59 27.09
CA PHE A 115 9.11 -13.36 28.09
C PHE A 115 7.81 -14.12 27.84
N ALA A 116 7.58 -14.69 26.65
CA ALA A 116 6.39 -15.48 26.40
C ALA A 116 6.37 -16.72 27.31
N ARG A 117 5.17 -17.10 27.73
CA ARG A 117 4.96 -18.32 28.52
C ARG A 117 5.43 -19.53 27.72
N ARG A 118 6.51 -20.16 28.17
CA ARG A 118 7.04 -21.38 27.55
C ARG A 118 6.07 -22.52 27.81
N LYS A 119 5.76 -23.29 26.76
CA LYS A 119 5.10 -24.58 26.95
C LYS A 119 6.11 -25.50 27.66
N PRO A 120 5.72 -26.21 28.72
CA PRO A 120 6.64 -27.04 29.52
C PRO A 120 7.30 -28.18 28.73
N GLU A 121 6.85 -28.44 27.51
CA GLU A 121 7.33 -29.53 26.64
C GLU A 121 8.35 -29.09 25.57
N LEU A 122 8.76 -27.82 25.55
CA LEU A 122 9.71 -27.30 24.56
C LEU A 122 11.12 -27.18 25.16
N LEU A 123 12.07 -27.97 24.64
CA LEU A 123 13.50 -27.85 24.96
C LEU A 123 14.06 -26.53 24.43
N GLN A 124 14.87 -25.84 25.23
CA GLN A 124 15.66 -24.69 24.78
C GLN A 124 16.65 -25.15 23.69
N PRO A 125 16.97 -24.30 22.70
CA PRO A 125 18.05 -24.59 21.75
C PRO A 125 19.39 -24.92 22.43
N SER A 126 19.67 -24.28 23.57
CA SER A 126 20.85 -24.59 24.39
C SER A 126 20.78 -25.98 25.02
N GLU A 127 19.62 -26.37 25.55
CA GLU A 127 19.40 -27.71 26.15
C GLU A 127 19.52 -28.81 25.09
N VAL A 128 18.95 -28.60 23.90
CA VAL A 128 19.11 -29.52 22.76
C VAL A 128 20.59 -29.67 22.40
N ARG A 129 21.35 -28.56 22.39
CA ARG A 129 22.77 -28.60 22.07
C ARG A 129 23.57 -29.38 23.11
N THR A 130 23.33 -29.13 24.40
CA THR A 130 23.98 -29.87 25.49
C THR A 130 23.67 -31.37 25.39
N MET A 131 22.39 -31.73 25.17
CA MET A 131 21.99 -33.12 25.00
C MET A 131 22.68 -33.78 23.79
N LEU A 132 22.79 -33.08 22.66
CA LEU A 132 23.49 -33.59 21.48
C LEU A 132 24.99 -33.76 21.72
N ASP A 133 25.62 -32.84 22.45
CA ASP A 133 27.05 -32.92 22.81
C ASP A 133 27.31 -34.11 23.74
N GLU A 134 26.43 -34.36 24.72
CA GLU A 134 26.50 -35.52 25.61
C GLU A 134 26.36 -36.85 24.84
N ILE A 135 25.37 -36.94 23.96
CA ILE A 135 25.18 -38.12 23.10
C ILE A 135 26.42 -38.34 22.22
N ALA A 136 26.95 -37.28 21.61
CA ALA A 136 28.13 -37.37 20.75
C ALA A 136 29.37 -37.84 21.54
N SER A 137 29.54 -37.40 22.79
CA SER A 137 30.63 -37.86 23.66
C SER A 137 30.51 -39.34 23.96
N ILE A 138 29.33 -39.81 24.38
CA ILE A 138 29.09 -41.23 24.69
C ILE A 138 29.37 -42.10 23.46
N MET A 139 28.90 -41.68 22.28
CA MET A 139 29.16 -42.40 21.04
C MET A 139 30.65 -42.43 20.68
N ALA A 140 31.38 -41.34 20.93
CA ALA A 140 32.81 -41.28 20.66
C ALA A 140 33.62 -42.20 21.61
N ASP A 141 33.20 -42.32 22.86
CA ASP A 141 33.86 -43.15 23.88
C ASP A 141 33.65 -44.66 23.62
N GLU A 142 32.46 -45.06 23.15
CA GLU A 142 32.13 -46.47 22.89
C GLU A 142 32.74 -47.01 21.57
N ILE A 143 33.04 -46.15 20.60
CA ILE A 143 33.55 -46.59 19.30
C ILE A 143 35.07 -46.74 19.34
N THR A 144 35.54 -47.97 19.56
CA THR A 144 36.97 -48.29 19.57
C THR A 144 37.60 -48.29 18.16
N ASN A 145 36.80 -48.54 17.12
CA ASN A 145 37.25 -48.65 15.74
C ASN A 145 37.13 -47.31 14.98
N LYS A 146 38.26 -46.70 14.66
CA LYS A 146 38.32 -45.40 13.95
C LYS A 146 37.63 -45.41 12.57
N ALA A 147 37.56 -46.57 11.90
CA ALA A 147 36.89 -46.67 10.60
C ALA A 147 35.36 -46.55 10.75
N GLU A 148 34.80 -47.12 11.81
CA GLU A 148 33.36 -47.04 12.11
C GLU A 148 32.95 -45.62 12.52
N LEU A 149 33.79 -44.93 13.31
CA LEU A 149 33.59 -43.53 13.67
C LEU A 149 33.49 -42.65 12.41
N LYS A 150 34.41 -42.83 11.45
CA LYS A 150 34.41 -42.08 10.19
C LYS A 150 33.13 -42.32 9.39
N ASN A 151 32.67 -43.56 9.28
CA ASN A 151 31.43 -43.90 8.58
C ASN A 151 30.20 -43.29 9.25
N MET A 152 30.16 -43.29 10.58
CA MET A 152 29.08 -42.68 11.35
C MET A 152 29.02 -41.16 11.14
N CYS A 153 30.17 -40.47 11.24
CA CYS A 153 30.25 -39.03 10.98
C CYS A 153 29.77 -38.69 9.56
N GLN A 154 30.15 -39.50 8.57
CA GLN A 154 29.69 -39.29 7.19
C GLN A 154 28.17 -39.43 7.06
N ARG A 155 27.56 -40.46 7.68
CA ARG A 155 26.11 -40.64 7.66
C ARG A 155 25.36 -39.52 8.39
N LEU A 156 25.91 -39.00 9.48
CA LEU A 156 25.34 -37.85 10.19
C LEU A 156 25.41 -36.58 9.33
N ASP A 157 26.52 -36.33 8.63
CA ASP A 157 26.65 -35.18 7.72
C ASP A 157 25.69 -35.29 6.52
N GLU A 158 25.54 -36.49 5.94
CA GLU A 158 24.54 -36.76 4.91
C GLU A 158 23.11 -36.53 5.40
N LEU A 159 22.78 -37.00 6.62
CA LEU A 159 21.46 -36.79 7.22
C LEU A 159 21.23 -35.31 7.56
N GLN A 160 22.26 -34.61 8.02
CA GLN A 160 22.20 -33.17 8.28
C GLN A 160 21.97 -32.40 6.97
N LYS A 161 22.67 -32.73 5.89
CA LYS A 161 22.48 -32.13 4.56
C LYS A 161 21.08 -32.43 4.00
N ALA A 162 20.59 -33.67 4.14
CA ALA A 162 19.28 -34.05 3.65
C ALA A 162 18.14 -33.36 4.39
N ARG A 163 18.24 -33.22 5.73
CA ARG A 163 17.18 -32.62 6.56
C ARG A 163 17.28 -31.10 6.67
N PHE A 164 18.48 -30.58 6.88
CA PHE A 164 18.72 -29.17 7.17
C PHE A 164 19.40 -28.41 6.03
N GLY A 165 19.91 -29.09 4.99
CA GLY A 165 20.48 -28.40 3.81
C GLY A 165 19.47 -27.50 3.12
N GLN A 166 18.20 -27.90 3.07
CA GLN A 166 17.11 -27.05 2.56
C GLN A 166 16.85 -25.83 3.46
N TYR A 167 16.99 -25.99 4.79
CA TYR A 167 16.78 -24.91 5.77
C TYR A 167 17.95 -23.92 5.83
N ARG A 168 19.19 -24.40 5.65
CA ARG A 168 20.38 -23.54 5.66
C ARG A 168 20.50 -22.72 4.39
N SER A 169 20.16 -23.27 3.22
CA SER A 169 20.11 -22.49 1.97
C SER A 169 19.10 -21.34 2.03
N ALA A 170 18.03 -21.46 2.82
CA ALA A 170 17.04 -20.39 3.04
C ALA A 170 17.50 -19.32 4.04
N LEU A 171 18.41 -19.63 4.97
CA LEU A 171 18.91 -18.70 6.01
C LEU A 171 20.32 -18.14 5.73
N GLN A 172 21.12 -18.81 4.89
CA GLN A 172 22.49 -18.43 4.54
C GLN A 172 22.63 -17.87 3.12
N GLY A 173 21.50 -17.65 2.43
CA GLY A 173 21.46 -16.78 1.28
C GLY A 173 21.04 -15.38 1.73
N ASP A 174 22.01 -14.52 2.06
CA ASP A 174 21.94 -13.25 1.34
C ASP A 174 22.07 -13.68 -0.12
N PRO A 175 21.00 -13.57 -0.95
CA PRO A 175 21.13 -13.91 -2.36
C PRO A 175 22.36 -13.16 -2.87
N ALA A 176 23.23 -13.85 -3.63
CA ALA A 176 24.41 -13.23 -4.21
C ALA A 176 24.02 -11.83 -4.69
N PRO A 177 24.73 -10.76 -4.27
CA PRO A 177 24.26 -9.40 -4.43
C PRO A 177 23.76 -9.22 -5.85
N LYS A 178 22.44 -9.00 -6.00
CA LYS A 178 21.78 -8.91 -7.31
C LYS A 178 22.62 -7.99 -8.20
N SER A 179 22.78 -8.36 -9.48
CA SER A 179 23.54 -7.53 -10.41
C SER A 179 22.98 -6.09 -10.41
N ALA A 180 23.81 -5.10 -10.76
CA ALA A 180 23.34 -3.72 -10.80
C ALA A 180 22.07 -3.57 -11.67
N GLU A 181 22.00 -4.32 -12.78
CA GLU A 181 20.83 -4.39 -13.64
C GLU A 181 19.61 -5.00 -12.94
N GLN A 182 19.76 -6.14 -12.25
CA GLN A 182 18.64 -6.75 -11.52
C GLN A 182 18.12 -5.85 -10.41
N ARG A 183 19.00 -5.14 -9.69
CA ARG A 183 18.59 -4.13 -8.69
C ARG A 183 17.82 -2.98 -9.34
N TYR A 184 18.26 -2.54 -10.51
CA TYR A 184 17.59 -1.48 -11.28
C TYR A 184 16.18 -1.92 -11.70
N TYR A 185 16.02 -3.13 -12.26
CA TYR A 185 14.71 -3.65 -12.66
C TYR A 185 13.79 -3.88 -11.47
N GLU A 186 14.27 -4.42 -10.35
CA GLU A 186 13.44 -4.60 -9.16
C GLU A 186 13.01 -3.28 -8.53
N LYS A 187 13.89 -2.27 -8.55
CA LYS A 187 13.53 -0.92 -8.15
C LYS A 187 12.46 -0.35 -9.09
N LEU A 188 12.66 -0.49 -10.39
CA LEU A 188 11.70 -0.04 -11.40
C LEU A 188 10.33 -0.73 -11.21
N GLN A 189 10.33 -2.05 -10.96
CA GLN A 189 9.13 -2.83 -10.70
C GLN A 189 8.41 -2.34 -9.45
N ARG A 190 9.15 -2.04 -8.36
CA ARG A 190 8.57 -1.44 -7.15
C ARG A 190 8.02 -0.05 -7.40
N ASP A 191 8.73 0.80 -8.12
CA ASP A 191 8.28 2.16 -8.44
C ASP A 191 7.01 2.10 -9.30
N ILE A 192 6.92 1.15 -10.24
CA ILE A 192 5.71 0.85 -11.01
C ILE A 192 4.60 0.34 -10.10
N ASP A 193 4.86 -0.63 -9.22
CA ASP A 193 3.86 -1.18 -8.30
C ASP A 193 3.40 -0.17 -7.23
N GLU A 194 4.25 0.77 -6.83
CA GLU A 194 3.89 1.87 -5.92
C GLU A 194 3.03 2.91 -6.64
N TYR A 195 3.40 3.23 -7.89
CA TYR A 195 2.66 4.18 -8.71
C TYR A 195 1.31 3.64 -9.20
N PHE A 196 1.22 2.35 -9.54
CA PHE A 196 0.03 1.71 -10.11
C PHE A 196 -0.68 0.73 -9.17
N GLY A 197 0.05 0.04 -8.29
CA GLY A 197 -0.45 -1.07 -7.47
C GLY A 197 -1.25 -0.66 -6.23
N GLY A 198 -1.32 0.63 -5.90
CA GLY A 198 -2.32 1.17 -4.98
C GLY A 198 -3.73 1.28 -5.58
N CYS A 199 -3.86 1.25 -6.91
CA CYS A 199 -5.14 1.49 -7.61
C CYS A 199 -5.67 0.26 -8.36
N MET A 200 -4.81 -0.69 -8.73
CA MET A 200 -5.16 -1.81 -9.63
C MET A 200 -5.39 -3.18 -8.94
N LYS A 201 -5.09 -3.34 -7.64
CA LYS A 201 -5.15 -4.67 -6.99
C LYS A 201 -6.55 -5.26 -6.81
N ASP A 202 -7.61 -4.46 -7.01
CA ASP A 202 -9.00 -4.90 -6.83
C ASP A 202 -9.80 -4.94 -8.15
N ILE A 203 -9.18 -4.69 -9.31
CA ILE A 203 -9.88 -4.85 -10.59
C ILE A 203 -9.89 -6.34 -10.91
N SER A 204 -11.01 -7.00 -10.65
CA SER A 204 -11.17 -8.41 -10.98
C SER A 204 -11.20 -8.58 -12.50
N ASP A 205 -10.76 -9.74 -13.01
CA ASP A 205 -10.86 -10.05 -14.45
C ASP A 205 -12.29 -9.84 -14.99
N ARG A 206 -13.29 -10.04 -14.12
CA ARG A 206 -14.70 -9.75 -14.41
C ARG A 206 -15.01 -8.28 -14.67
N ASP A 207 -14.35 -7.36 -13.96
CA ASP A 207 -14.56 -5.92 -14.14
C ASP A 207 -13.95 -5.44 -15.47
N VAL A 208 -12.82 -6.04 -15.87
CA VAL A 208 -12.22 -5.80 -17.18
C VAL A 208 -13.12 -6.32 -18.30
N GLU A 209 -13.63 -7.55 -18.18
CA GLU A 209 -14.56 -8.12 -19.16
C GLU A 209 -15.85 -7.30 -19.27
N ALA A 210 -16.41 -6.85 -18.13
CA ALA A 210 -17.60 -6.00 -18.11
C ALA A 210 -17.35 -4.64 -18.77
N ALA A 211 -16.17 -4.04 -18.58
CA ALA A 211 -15.80 -2.79 -19.22
C ALA A 211 -15.67 -2.94 -20.75
N ILE A 212 -15.01 -4.01 -21.22
CA ILE A 212 -14.88 -4.31 -22.64
C ILE A 212 -16.27 -4.52 -23.27
N ALA A 213 -17.11 -5.35 -22.65
CA ALA A 213 -18.48 -5.59 -23.13
C ALA A 213 -19.31 -4.29 -23.17
N GLY A 214 -19.11 -3.39 -22.21
CA GLY A 214 -19.76 -2.07 -22.18
C GLY A 214 -19.38 -1.18 -23.37
N ILE A 215 -18.09 -1.16 -23.74
CA ILE A 215 -17.58 -0.42 -24.91
C ILE A 215 -18.18 -1.00 -26.19
N GLU A 216 -18.12 -2.32 -26.38
CA GLU A 216 -18.68 -2.98 -27.56
C GLU A 216 -20.21 -2.79 -27.69
N ALA A 217 -20.93 -2.73 -26.56
CA ALA A 217 -22.36 -2.44 -26.55
C ALA A 217 -22.68 -0.97 -26.86
N SER A 218 -21.75 -0.06 -26.56
CA SER A 218 -21.86 1.35 -26.93
C SER A 218 -21.61 1.55 -28.43
N ASP A 219 -20.59 0.91 -28.97
CA ASP A 219 -20.25 1.00 -30.39
C ASP A 219 -21.38 0.46 -31.28
N ARG A 220 -21.95 -0.71 -30.94
CA ARG A 220 -23.12 -1.26 -31.64
C ARG A 220 -24.34 -0.33 -31.63
N ARG A 221 -24.56 0.41 -30.54
CA ARG A 221 -25.64 1.41 -30.45
C ARG A 221 -25.36 2.60 -31.37
N ARG A 222 -24.11 3.04 -31.44
CA ARG A 222 -23.70 4.14 -32.32
C ARG A 222 -23.90 3.76 -33.80
N GLU A 223 -23.45 2.58 -34.19
CA GLU A 223 -23.65 2.05 -35.56
C GLU A 223 -25.13 1.93 -35.93
N SER A 224 -25.98 1.48 -34.99
CA SER A 224 -27.43 1.38 -35.21
C SER A 224 -28.07 2.76 -35.40
N GLN A 225 -27.66 3.75 -34.61
CA GLN A 225 -28.14 5.14 -34.75
C GLN A 225 -27.69 5.78 -36.06
N GLU A 226 -26.43 5.55 -36.46
CA GLU A 226 -25.89 6.02 -37.74
C GLU A 226 -26.67 5.40 -38.92
N ALA A 227 -27.00 4.10 -38.83
CA ALA A 227 -27.81 3.41 -39.85
C ALA A 227 -29.27 3.91 -39.91
N GLU A 228 -29.90 4.19 -38.78
CA GLU A 228 -31.26 4.78 -38.75
C GLU A 228 -31.27 6.22 -39.27
N GLN A 229 -30.27 7.03 -38.91
CA GLN A 229 -30.12 8.38 -39.45
C GLN A 229 -29.92 8.36 -40.96
N ALA A 230 -29.12 7.42 -41.49
CA ALA A 230 -28.94 7.24 -42.94
C ALA A 230 -30.24 6.82 -43.66
N LYS A 231 -31.07 5.97 -43.04
CA LYS A 231 -32.39 5.61 -43.59
C LYS A 231 -33.35 6.80 -43.59
N ASN A 232 -33.39 7.56 -42.50
CA ASN A 232 -34.26 8.73 -42.40
C ASN A 232 -33.84 9.83 -43.39
N SER A 233 -32.53 10.07 -43.58
CA SER A 233 -32.06 11.05 -44.56
C SER A 233 -32.41 10.63 -46.00
N PHE A 234 -32.34 9.34 -46.33
CA PHE A 234 -32.73 8.82 -47.64
C PHE A 234 -34.24 8.98 -47.93
N VAL A 235 -35.11 8.73 -46.93
CA VAL A 235 -36.57 8.93 -47.07
C VAL A 235 -36.93 10.40 -47.30
N ILE A 236 -36.23 11.32 -46.62
CA ILE A 236 -36.45 12.77 -46.78
C ILE A 236 -36.04 13.22 -48.19
N GLN A 237 -34.90 12.75 -48.71
CA GLN A 237 -34.45 13.08 -50.08
C GLN A 237 -35.42 12.56 -51.15
N ASN A 238 -35.92 11.33 -51.04
CA ASN A 238 -36.89 10.79 -52.01
C ASN A 238 -38.25 11.51 -51.98
N SER A 239 -38.67 12.01 -50.82
CA SER A 239 -39.89 12.81 -50.68
C SER A 239 -39.77 14.19 -51.33
N GLN A 240 -38.57 14.78 -51.36
CA GLN A 240 -38.30 16.04 -52.06
C GLN A 240 -38.29 15.83 -53.57
N ASN A 241 -37.62 14.79 -54.07
CA ASN A 241 -37.58 14.48 -55.50
C ASN A 241 -38.97 14.16 -56.09
N SER A 242 -39.86 13.53 -55.31
CA SER A 242 -41.22 13.19 -55.78
C SER A 242 -42.15 14.41 -55.92
N LYS A 243 -41.85 15.53 -55.23
CA LYS A 243 -42.64 16.77 -55.35
C LYS A 243 -42.30 17.58 -56.59
N GLU A 244 -41.09 17.43 -57.14
CA GLU A 244 -40.65 18.17 -58.33
C GLU A 244 -41.19 17.55 -59.64
N VAL A 245 -41.49 16.25 -59.66
CA VAL A 245 -42.00 15.56 -60.87
C VAL A 245 -43.51 15.80 -61.10
N GLY A 246 -44.24 16.30 -60.11
CA GLY A 246 -45.69 16.57 -60.20
C GLY A 246 -46.09 17.98 -60.64
N SER A 247 -45.14 18.84 -61.03
CA SER A 247 -45.37 20.25 -61.38
C SER A 247 -44.93 20.61 -62.81
N ALA A 248 -45.03 19.65 -63.74
CA ALA A 248 -44.82 19.85 -65.18
C ALA A 248 -46.11 19.58 -65.96
#